data_AF-A0A3R7NXI5-F1
#
_entry.id   AF-A0A3R7NXI5-F1
#
_cell.length_a   1.000
_cell.length_b   1.000
_cell.length_c   1.000
_cell.angle_alpha   90.00
_cell.angle_beta   90.00
_cell.angle_gamma   90.00
#
_symmetry.space_group_name_H-M   'P 1'
#
loop_
_entity.id
_entity.type
_entity.pdbx_description
1 polymer ?
#
loop_
_entity_poly.entity_id
_entity_poly.type
_entity_poly.pdbx_seq_one_letter_code
_entity_poly.pdbx_strand_id
1 'polypeptide(L)'
;MAPGERSQKRKSQSFMARASQIWQKYATKDMLVNLIFNPKYLWVSALLFIVAEIIVNIYIIQKIKYTEIDWIAYMQEVEGVVNGTWDYTKLRGDTGPLVYPAGFVYFFLGLYKITSNGANVRLAQYIFAAFYIITLVLVFRIFHKSRKVCYVL
;
A
#
# COMPACT_ATOMS: atom_id res chain seq x y z
N MET A 1 22.01 51.85 1.49
CA MET A 1 20.74 51.09 1.38
C MET A 1 19.61 52.07 1.13
N ALA A 2 18.89 51.88 0.02
CA ALA A 2 17.86 52.81 -0.42
C ALA A 2 16.60 52.71 0.47
N PRO A 3 15.84 53.80 0.69
CA PRO A 3 14.66 53.81 1.55
C PRO A 3 13.61 52.73 1.22
N GLY A 4 13.50 52.36 -0.05
CA GLY A 4 12.60 51.30 -0.54
C GLY A 4 12.97 49.89 -0.06
N GLU A 5 14.25 49.57 0.05
CA GLU A 5 14.73 48.25 0.49
C GLU A 5 14.36 47.96 1.95
N ARG A 6 14.37 48.99 2.81
CA ARG A 6 14.05 48.88 4.24
C ARG A 6 12.56 48.58 4.49
N SER A 7 11.68 49.14 3.67
CA SER A 7 10.22 48.94 3.76
C SER A 7 9.81 47.54 3.30
N GLN A 8 10.41 47.06 2.20
CA GLN A 8 10.17 45.73 1.66
C GLN A 8 10.68 44.64 2.60
N LYS A 9 11.84 44.85 3.24
CA LYS A 9 12.41 43.93 4.24
C LYS A 9 11.53 43.84 5.51
N ARG A 10 10.97 44.95 5.99
CA ARG A 10 10.01 44.97 7.13
C ARG A 10 8.71 44.22 6.82
N LYS A 11 8.15 44.39 5.62
CA LYS A 11 6.93 43.64 5.21
C LYS A 11 7.19 42.14 5.05
N SER A 12 8.34 41.76 4.50
CA SER A 12 8.76 40.36 4.40
C SER A 12 8.94 39.73 5.79
N GLN A 13 9.60 40.44 6.72
CA GLN A 13 9.76 39.98 8.10
C GLN A 13 8.42 39.83 8.85
N SER A 14 7.47 40.77 8.66
CA SER A 14 6.16 40.68 9.31
C SER A 14 5.27 39.56 8.72
N PHE A 15 5.40 39.27 7.43
CA PHE A 15 4.75 38.12 6.79
C PHE A 15 5.32 36.80 7.31
N MET A 16 6.65 36.67 7.36
CA MET A 16 7.34 35.48 7.89
C MET A 16 6.98 35.23 9.36
N ALA A 17 6.89 36.27 10.19
CA ALA A 17 6.47 36.16 11.58
C ALA A 17 5.01 35.71 11.72
N ARG A 18 4.10 36.21 10.89
CA ARG A 18 2.69 35.78 10.84
C ARG A 18 2.56 34.33 10.37
N ALA A 19 3.29 33.95 9.33
CA ALA A 19 3.32 32.58 8.83
C ALA A 19 3.86 31.61 9.90
N SER A 20 4.91 32.00 10.63
CA SER A 20 5.49 31.23 11.73
C SER A 20 4.51 31.09 12.91
N GLN A 21 3.79 32.15 13.30
CA GLN A 21 2.77 32.08 14.35
C GLN A 21 1.59 31.17 13.96
N ILE A 22 1.15 31.23 12.69
CA ILE A 22 0.13 30.33 12.17
C ILE A 22 0.64 28.89 12.20
N TRP A 23 1.87 28.64 11.75
CA TRP A 23 2.51 27.33 11.82
C TRP A 23 2.60 26.79 13.24
N GLN A 24 3.05 27.59 14.21
CA GLN A 24 3.13 27.14 15.61
C GLN A 24 1.76 26.87 16.24
N LYS A 25 0.72 27.59 15.82
CA LYS A 25 -0.66 27.40 16.28
C LYS A 25 -1.32 26.12 15.74
N TYR A 26 -0.90 25.62 14.58
CA TYR A 26 -1.48 24.44 13.92
C TYR A 26 -0.55 23.22 13.83
N ALA A 27 0.77 23.38 14.02
CA ALA A 27 1.79 22.32 13.99
C ALA A 27 2.41 22.14 15.38
N THR A 28 1.58 22.09 16.42
CA THR A 28 2.02 21.81 17.79
C THR A 28 2.20 20.29 17.95
N LYS A 29 3.24 19.85 18.69
CA LYS A 29 3.49 18.42 18.96
C LYS A 29 2.23 17.70 19.47
N ASP A 30 1.41 18.40 20.26
CA ASP A 30 0.15 17.89 20.79
C ASP A 30 -0.87 17.57 19.70
N MET A 31 -0.89 18.29 18.57
CA MET A 31 -1.77 17.96 17.45
C MET A 31 -1.32 16.69 16.73
N LEU A 32 0.00 16.50 16.54
CA LEU A 32 0.54 15.27 15.95
C LEU A 32 0.29 14.07 16.87
N VAL A 33 0.51 14.24 18.17
CA VAL A 33 0.21 13.21 19.18
C VAL A 33 -1.28 12.89 19.19
N ASN A 34 -2.16 13.89 19.15
CA ASN A 34 -3.60 13.66 19.09
C ASN A 34 -4.04 13.00 17.78
N LEU A 35 -3.46 13.38 16.64
CA LEU A 35 -3.79 12.79 15.35
C LEU A 35 -3.43 11.29 15.32
N ILE A 36 -2.28 10.92 15.87
CA ILE A 36 -1.80 9.54 15.89
C ILE A 36 -2.48 8.73 17.00
N PHE A 37 -2.59 9.26 18.22
CA PHE A 37 -2.98 8.47 19.39
C PHE A 37 -4.45 8.63 19.83
N ASN A 38 -5.21 9.55 19.23
CA ASN A 38 -6.62 9.72 19.59
C ASN A 38 -7.53 8.89 18.67
N PRO A 39 -8.35 7.95 19.20
CA PRO A 39 -9.29 7.16 18.40
C PRO A 39 -10.25 7.99 17.55
N LYS A 40 -10.54 9.24 17.97
CA LYS A 40 -11.43 10.16 17.26
C LYS A 40 -10.85 10.62 15.92
N TYR A 41 -9.53 10.72 15.81
CA TYR A 41 -8.83 11.17 14.60
C TYR A 41 -8.24 10.01 13.78
N LEU A 42 -8.44 8.77 14.22
CA LEU A 42 -7.92 7.56 13.58
C LEU A 42 -8.31 7.45 12.10
N TRP A 43 -9.48 7.94 11.70
CA TRP A 43 -9.91 7.94 10.30
C TRP A 43 -9.06 8.87 9.41
N VAL A 44 -8.61 10.01 9.95
CA VAL A 44 -7.73 10.95 9.23
C VAL A 44 -6.36 10.31 9.04
N SER A 45 -5.81 9.74 10.10
CA SER A 45 -4.51 9.08 10.08
C SER A 45 -4.52 7.85 9.17
N ALA A 46 -5.60 7.06 9.20
CA ALA A 46 -5.81 5.93 8.29
C ALA A 46 -5.87 6.39 6.83
N LEU A 47 -6.59 7.47 6.52
CA LEU A 47 -6.67 8.00 5.16
C LEU A 47 -5.29 8.46 4.65
N LEU A 48 -4.56 9.22 5.47
CA LEU A 48 -3.20 9.67 5.12
C LEU A 48 -2.26 8.48 4.89
N PHE A 49 -2.35 7.45 5.74
CA PHE A 49 -1.54 6.25 5.61
C PHE A 49 -1.88 5.46 4.35
N ILE A 50 -3.17 5.26 4.05
CA ILE A 50 -3.61 4.61 2.80
C ILE A 50 -3.11 5.35 1.57
N VAL A 51 -3.18 6.68 1.55
CA VAL A 51 -2.67 7.48 0.42
C VAL A 51 -1.16 7.31 0.26
N ALA A 52 -0.41 7.35 1.37
CA ALA A 52 1.04 7.12 1.35
C ALA A 52 1.36 5.72 0.82
N GLU A 53 0.65 4.69 1.29
CA GLU A 53 0.80 3.31 0.87
C GLU A 53 0.51 3.11 -0.63
N ILE A 54 -0.52 3.76 -1.17
CA ILE A 54 -0.83 3.73 -2.62
C ILE A 54 0.34 4.32 -3.42
N ILE A 55 0.87 5.47 -3.00
CA ILE A 55 2.00 6.13 -3.68
C ILE A 55 3.24 5.21 -3.66
N VAL A 56 3.56 4.64 -2.50
CA VAL A 56 4.69 3.73 -2.33
C VAL A 56 4.52 2.48 -3.19
N ASN A 57 3.34 1.85 -3.19
CA ASN A 57 3.07 0.67 -4.02
C ASN A 57 3.24 0.98 -5.51
N ILE A 58 2.68 2.08 -6.00
CA ILE A 58 2.84 2.49 -7.40
C ILE A 58 4.32 2.73 -7.73
N TYR A 59 5.05 3.43 -6.85
CA TYR A 59 6.48 3.67 -7.03
C TYR A 59 7.27 2.36 -7.10
N ILE A 60 7.05 1.45 -6.15
CA ILE A 60 7.73 0.14 -6.10
C ILE A 60 7.47 -0.64 -7.38
N ILE A 61 6.19 -0.78 -7.76
CA ILE A 61 5.81 -1.50 -8.99
C ILE A 61 6.54 -0.91 -10.19
N GLN A 62 6.58 0.42 -10.32
CA GLN A 62 7.18 1.07 -11.50
C GLN A 62 8.71 1.07 -11.53
N LYS A 63 9.38 1.12 -10.38
CA LYS A 63 10.83 1.44 -10.32
C LYS A 63 11.70 0.29 -9.82
N ILE A 64 11.14 -0.65 -9.08
CA ILE A 64 11.91 -1.73 -8.48
C ILE A 64 11.81 -2.98 -9.35
N LYS A 65 12.96 -3.57 -9.67
CA LYS A 65 13.02 -4.86 -10.36
C LYS A 65 12.53 -5.94 -9.41
N TYR A 66 11.53 -6.69 -9.82
CA TYR A 66 10.96 -7.78 -9.04
C TYR A 66 11.49 -9.12 -9.55
N THR A 67 11.61 -10.08 -8.64
CA THR A 67 11.94 -11.47 -8.97
C THR A 67 10.70 -12.32 -8.74
N GLU A 68 10.24 -13.01 -9.78
CA GLU A 68 8.90 -13.61 -9.87
C GLU A 68 8.90 -15.14 -9.74
N ILE A 69 9.86 -15.70 -8.98
CA ILE A 69 10.07 -17.15 -8.81
C ILE A 69 8.78 -17.87 -8.40
N ASP A 70 8.14 -17.42 -7.32
CA ASP A 70 6.90 -18.04 -6.84
C ASP A 70 5.75 -17.87 -7.84
N TRP A 71 5.66 -16.70 -8.48
CA TRP A 71 4.61 -16.45 -9.48
C TRP A 71 4.71 -17.43 -10.65
N ILE A 72 5.91 -17.62 -11.20
CA ILE A 72 6.15 -18.57 -12.30
C ILE A 72 5.75 -19.98 -11.85
N ALA A 73 6.21 -20.42 -10.68
CA ALA A 73 5.88 -21.74 -10.15
C ALA A 73 4.35 -21.92 -10.01
N TYR A 74 3.66 -20.93 -9.47
CA TYR A 74 2.19 -20.98 -9.30
C TYR A 74 1.46 -21.02 -10.63
N MET A 75 1.93 -20.30 -11.65
CA MET A 75 1.32 -20.35 -12.98
C MET A 75 1.51 -21.72 -13.64
N GLN A 76 2.68 -22.35 -13.49
CA GLN A 76 2.96 -23.70 -14.00
C GLN A 76 2.10 -24.77 -13.30
N GLU A 77 1.99 -24.68 -11.98
CA GLU A 77 1.14 -25.56 -11.16
C GLU A 77 -0.33 -25.49 -11.61
N VAL A 78 -0.85 -24.28 -11.82
CA VAL A 78 -2.23 -24.05 -12.26
C VAL A 78 -2.43 -24.44 -13.73
N GLU A 79 -1.45 -24.19 -14.59
CA GLU A 79 -1.48 -24.60 -16.00
C GLU A 79 -1.61 -26.12 -16.14
N GLY A 80 -0.98 -26.90 -15.26
CA GLY A 80 -1.19 -28.36 -15.20
C GLY A 80 -2.66 -28.75 -15.08
N VAL A 81 -3.42 -28.05 -14.23
CA VAL A 81 -4.87 -28.25 -14.04
C VAL A 81 -5.66 -27.80 -15.27
N VAL A 82 -5.31 -26.66 -15.86
CA VAL A 82 -5.93 -26.16 -17.11
C VAL A 82 -5.76 -27.17 -18.25
N ASN A 83 -4.61 -27.84 -18.31
CA ASN A 83 -4.27 -28.85 -19.30
C ASN A 83 -4.84 -30.25 -18.99
N GLY A 84 -5.69 -30.37 -17.96
CA GLY A 84 -6.40 -31.61 -17.63
C GLY A 84 -5.70 -32.51 -16.62
N THR A 85 -4.64 -32.04 -15.95
CA THR A 85 -4.00 -32.78 -14.86
C THR A 85 -4.74 -32.52 -13.54
N TRP A 86 -5.63 -33.44 -13.17
CA TRP A 86 -6.39 -33.36 -11.91
C TRP A 86 -5.77 -34.15 -10.75
N ASP A 87 -4.79 -34.99 -11.06
CA ASP A 87 -4.01 -35.72 -10.07
C ASP A 87 -3.01 -34.80 -9.40
N TYR A 88 -3.32 -34.40 -8.16
CA TYR A 88 -2.52 -33.48 -7.36
C TYR A 88 -1.06 -33.91 -7.21
N THR A 89 -0.79 -35.22 -7.19
CA THR A 89 0.58 -35.75 -7.04
C THR A 89 1.49 -35.42 -8.24
N LYS A 90 0.89 -35.00 -9.36
CA LYS A 90 1.58 -34.66 -10.61
C LYS A 90 1.68 -33.15 -10.85
N LEU A 91 0.97 -32.33 -10.08
CA LEU A 91 1.02 -30.88 -10.20
C LEU A 91 2.30 -30.35 -9.57
N ARG A 92 3.07 -29.57 -10.33
CA ARG A 92 4.37 -29.04 -9.89
C ARG A 92 4.79 -27.84 -10.75
N GLY A 93 5.57 -26.95 -10.16
CA GLY A 93 6.29 -25.88 -10.86
C GLY A 93 7.80 -26.04 -10.72
N ASP A 94 8.54 -25.02 -11.12
CA ASP A 94 10.01 -24.98 -11.05
C ASP A 94 10.54 -25.05 -9.61
N THR A 95 9.71 -24.71 -8.61
CA THR A 95 10.06 -24.76 -7.18
C THR A 95 9.68 -26.08 -6.49
N GLY A 96 9.01 -27.01 -7.19
CA GLY A 96 8.63 -28.31 -6.63
C GLY A 96 7.15 -28.65 -6.83
N PRO A 97 6.65 -29.68 -6.12
CA PRO A 97 5.25 -30.10 -6.22
C PRO A 97 4.30 -29.08 -5.60
N LEU A 98 3.07 -29.05 -6.11
CA LEU A 98 1.99 -28.24 -5.57
C LEU A 98 1.61 -28.75 -4.17
N VAL A 99 1.88 -27.93 -3.14
CA VAL A 99 1.61 -28.26 -1.72
C VAL A 99 0.37 -27.57 -1.14
N TYR A 100 -0.23 -26.63 -1.88
CA TYR A 100 -1.38 -25.85 -1.44
C TYR A 100 -2.72 -26.55 -1.76
N PRO A 101 -3.79 -26.33 -0.98
CA PRO A 101 -5.09 -26.97 -1.24
C PRO A 101 -5.82 -26.38 -2.46
N ALA A 102 -6.92 -27.01 -2.89
CA ALA A 102 -7.72 -26.61 -4.07
C ALA A 102 -8.18 -25.14 -4.10
N GLY A 103 -8.37 -24.50 -2.95
CA GLY A 103 -8.67 -23.07 -2.88
C GLY A 103 -7.59 -22.20 -3.53
N PHE A 104 -6.32 -22.56 -3.35
CA PHE A 104 -5.19 -21.90 -4.01
C PHE A 104 -5.30 -22.05 -5.53
N VAL A 105 -5.54 -23.26 -6.02
CA VAL A 105 -5.68 -23.53 -7.46
C VAL A 105 -6.81 -22.69 -8.05
N TYR A 106 -8.00 -22.66 -7.44
CA TYR A 106 -9.11 -21.87 -7.97
C TYR A 106 -8.84 -20.37 -7.97
N PHE A 107 -8.20 -19.87 -6.91
CA PHE A 107 -7.84 -18.47 -6.81
C PHE A 107 -6.81 -18.07 -7.89
N PHE A 108 -5.71 -18.82 -7.98
CA PHE A 108 -4.65 -18.56 -8.96
C PHE A 108 -5.07 -18.90 -10.39
N LEU A 109 -6.06 -19.78 -10.61
CA LEU A 109 -6.70 -19.98 -11.92
C LEU A 109 -7.42 -18.73 -12.41
N GLY A 110 -8.11 -18.01 -11.52
CA GLY A 110 -8.69 -16.71 -11.84
C GLY A 110 -7.62 -15.71 -12.27
N LEU A 111 -6.53 -15.63 -11.50
CA LEU A 111 -5.40 -14.75 -11.80
C LEU A 111 -4.70 -15.12 -13.11
N TYR A 112 -4.47 -16.41 -13.35
CA TYR A 112 -3.88 -16.95 -14.57
C TYR A 112 -4.64 -16.44 -15.80
N LYS A 113 -5.97 -16.58 -15.81
CA LYS A 113 -6.81 -16.12 -16.93
C LYS A 113 -6.77 -14.60 -17.12
N ILE A 114 -6.82 -13.82 -16.04
CA ILE A 114 -6.83 -12.35 -16.09
C ILE A 114 -5.47 -11.80 -16.56
N THR A 115 -4.38 -12.48 -16.22
CA THR A 115 -3.00 -12.01 -16.46
C THR A 115 -2.39 -12.58 -17.74
N SER A 116 -3.21 -12.90 -18.75
CA SER A 116 -2.74 -13.48 -20.01
C SER A 116 -1.95 -14.78 -19.78
N ASN A 117 -2.57 -15.74 -19.08
CA ASN A 117 -1.96 -17.01 -18.70
C ASN A 117 -0.70 -16.84 -17.83
N GLY A 118 -0.71 -15.85 -16.93
CA GLY A 118 0.42 -15.57 -16.05
C GLY A 118 1.52 -14.69 -16.64
N ALA A 119 1.50 -14.38 -17.94
CA ALA A 119 2.56 -13.60 -18.59
C ALA A 119 2.56 -12.11 -18.20
N ASN A 120 1.39 -11.56 -17.86
CA ASN A 120 1.26 -10.15 -17.46
C ASN A 120 1.47 -9.97 -15.95
N VAL A 121 2.71 -10.13 -15.51
CA VAL A 121 3.13 -9.96 -14.11
C VAL A 121 2.84 -8.54 -13.61
N ARG A 122 2.94 -7.54 -14.49
CA ARG A 122 2.64 -6.14 -14.13
C ARG A 122 1.19 -5.96 -13.68
N LEU A 123 0.25 -6.59 -14.38
CA LEU A 123 -1.16 -6.58 -13.99
C LEU A 123 -1.37 -7.33 -12.66
N ALA A 124 -0.70 -8.47 -12.49
CA ALA A 124 -0.75 -9.21 -11.23
C ALA A 124 -0.30 -8.36 -10.04
N GLN A 125 0.79 -7.61 -10.19
CA GLN A 125 1.29 -6.68 -9.16
C GLN A 125 0.24 -5.63 -8.76
N TYR A 126 -0.48 -5.04 -9.72
CA TYR A 126 -1.56 -4.10 -9.40
C TYR A 126 -2.76 -4.77 -8.71
N ILE A 127 -3.08 -6.01 -9.08
CA ILE A 127 -4.13 -6.79 -8.41
C ILE A 127 -3.75 -7.05 -6.94
N PHE A 128 -2.52 -7.48 -6.68
CA PHE A 128 -2.03 -7.69 -5.31
C PHE A 128 -1.93 -6.39 -4.52
N ALA A 129 -1.53 -5.28 -5.15
CA ALA A 129 -1.57 -3.96 -4.51
C ALA A 129 -3.01 -3.57 -4.12
N ALA A 130 -4.01 -3.87 -4.96
CA ALA A 130 -5.41 -3.65 -4.61
C ALA A 130 -5.86 -4.51 -3.42
N PHE A 131 -5.52 -5.81 -3.40
CA PHE A 131 -5.81 -6.68 -2.24
C PHE A 131 -5.13 -6.19 -0.96
N TYR A 132 -3.89 -5.73 -1.05
CA TYR A 132 -3.17 -5.11 0.06
C TYR A 132 -3.92 -3.89 0.61
N ILE A 133 -4.30 -2.94 -0.25
CA ILE A 133 -5.03 -1.74 0.17
C ILE A 133 -6.41 -2.08 0.76
N ILE A 134 -7.16 -3.02 0.17
CA ILE A 134 -8.44 -3.48 0.72
C ILE A 134 -8.24 -4.07 2.12
N THR A 135 -7.22 -4.92 2.30
CA THR A 135 -6.90 -5.52 3.60
C THR A 135 -6.54 -4.45 4.61
N LEU A 136 -5.73 -3.46 4.21
CA LEU A 136 -5.36 -2.33 5.07
C LEU A 136 -6.58 -1.51 5.50
N VAL A 137 -7.51 -1.23 4.59
CA VAL A 137 -8.78 -0.56 4.90
C VAL A 137 -9.60 -1.37 5.91
N LEU A 138 -9.69 -2.70 5.73
CA LEU A 138 -10.40 -3.58 6.66
C LEU A 138 -9.76 -3.57 8.05
N VAL A 139 -8.44 -3.61 8.13
CA VAL A 139 -7.69 -3.51 9.40
C VAL A 139 -8.00 -2.19 10.11
N PHE A 140 -7.93 -1.05 9.40
CA PHE A 140 -8.29 0.24 9.99
C PHE A 140 -9.75 0.32 10.42
N ARG A 141 -10.66 -0.30 9.67
CA ARG A 141 -12.08 -0.40 10.04
C ARG A 141 -12.28 -1.19 11.34
N ILE A 142 -11.52 -2.28 11.53
CA ILE A 142 -11.53 -3.07 12.77
C ILE A 142 -10.98 -2.25 13.94
N PHE A 143 -9.90 -1.50 13.74
CA PHE A 143 -9.36 -0.59 14.78
C PHE A 143 -10.34 0.51 15.17
N HIS A 144 -10.98 1.13 14.18
CA HIS A 144 -12.01 2.14 14.45
C HIS A 144 -13.17 1.54 15.26
N LYS A 145 -13.67 0.35 14.88
CA LYS A 145 -14.79 -0.30 15.58
C LYS A 145 -14.42 -0.78 16.99
N SER A 146 -13.19 -1.25 17.19
CA SER A 146 -12.71 -1.74 18.49
C SER A 146 -12.29 -0.62 19.46
N ARG A 147 -12.23 0.64 18.99
CA ARG A 147 -11.65 1.80 19.72
C ARG A 147 -10.23 1.54 20.23
N LYS A 148 -9.52 0.57 19.64
CA LYS A 148 -8.12 0.31 19.93
C LYS A 148 -7.27 1.05 18.91
N VAL A 149 -6.38 1.90 19.40
CA VAL A 149 -5.32 2.47 18.58
C VAL A 149 -4.20 1.44 18.58
N CYS A 150 -3.96 0.81 17.43
CA CYS A 150 -2.80 -0.04 17.24
C CYS A 150 -1.90 0.64 16.20
N TYR A 151 -0.88 1.34 16.69
CA TYR A 151 0.37 1.44 15.96
C TYR A 151 1.31 0.50 16.71
N VAL A 152 1.66 -0.62 16.10
CA VAL A 152 2.82 -1.40 16.54
C VAL A 152 4.01 -0.48 16.28
N LEU A 153 4.58 0.06 17.35
CA LEU A 153 5.95 0.57 17.35
C LEU A 153 6.90 -0.63 17.34
#